data_AF-A0AAN8C2K9-F1
#
_entry.id   AF-A0AAN8C2K9-F1
#
_cell.length_a   1.000
_cell.length_b   1.000
_cell.length_c   1.000
_cell.angle_alpha   90.00
_cell.angle_beta   90.00
_cell.angle_gamma   90.00
#
_symmetry.space_group_name_H-M   'P 1'
#
loop_
_entity.id
_entity.type
_entity.pdbx_description
1 polymer ?
#
loop_
_entity_poly.entity_id
_entity_poly.type
_entity_poly.pdbx_seq_one_letter_code
_entity_poly.pdbx_strand_id
1 'polypeptide(L)'
;MYFLLERVNSSLQVWGRSHDLQVYEYLNQDRTLVSYSYYPRFWEDKDQRPTFRQSLLQLIHRSRPLVNSEQTVLVVGGVQWLKADHLRTVREVLDRESLSHALVVVKSLGMGFHLPVDGIRSLSLRQIQDLYRQNQDIITAAKHHGYEAVDTFSITMGRFRDFLQGRCACHFHQVEKSSGPSDPIAASRTTPELQSDAQHPEKEAWPRASTYHVRGPVNQVYSEILLSRLCPRNT
;
A
#
# COMPACT_ATOMS: atom_id res chain seq x y z
N MET A 1 2.54 1.44 0.56
CA MET A 1 2.42 0.86 1.91
C MET A 1 3.72 1.03 2.68
N TYR A 2 4.83 0.42 2.26
CA TYR A 2 6.10 0.46 2.99
C TYR A 2 6.62 1.86 3.34
N PHE A 3 6.44 2.85 2.46
CA PHE A 3 6.77 4.23 2.79
C PHE A 3 5.97 4.77 3.98
N LEU A 4 4.67 4.42 4.08
CA LEU A 4 3.87 4.81 5.24
C LEU A 4 4.35 4.09 6.50
N LEU A 5 4.67 2.80 6.42
CA LEU A 5 5.20 2.04 7.56
C LEU A 5 6.53 2.64 8.05
N GLU A 6 7.43 2.96 7.12
CA GLU A 6 8.70 3.62 7.42
C GLU A 6 8.48 4.97 8.09
N ARG A 7 7.57 5.80 7.57
CA ARG A 7 7.31 7.15 8.11
C ARG A 7 6.65 7.12 9.47
N VAL A 8 5.70 6.20 9.70
CA VAL A 8 5.00 6.04 10.98
C VAL A 8 5.94 5.51 12.07
N ASN A 9 6.90 4.65 11.69
CA ASN A 9 7.79 3.97 12.63
C ASN A 9 9.22 4.53 12.65
N SER A 10 9.47 5.63 11.93
CA SER A 10 10.79 6.23 11.65
C SER A 10 11.83 5.31 10.99
N SER A 11 11.52 4.02 10.81
CA SER A 11 12.37 3.00 10.22
C SER A 11 11.49 1.87 9.67
N LEU A 12 11.96 1.22 8.60
CA LEU A 12 11.32 0.03 8.07
C LEU A 12 12.14 -1.21 8.44
N GLN A 13 11.59 -2.09 9.28
CA GLN A 13 12.29 -3.32 9.69
C GLN A 13 11.96 -4.54 8.81
N VAL A 14 10.78 -4.54 8.20
CA VAL A 14 10.29 -5.68 7.41
C VAL A 14 9.93 -5.21 6.01
N TRP A 15 10.51 -5.87 5.02
CA TRP A 15 10.14 -5.74 3.62
C TRP A 15 10.12 -7.13 2.97
N GLY A 16 9.02 -7.49 2.32
CA GLY A 16 8.93 -8.57 1.36
C GLY A 16 7.75 -8.37 0.41
N ARG A 17 7.89 -8.73 -0.87
CA ARG A 17 6.76 -8.71 -1.81
C ARG A 17 5.72 -9.70 -1.31
N SER A 18 4.64 -9.21 -0.73
CA SER A 18 3.54 -10.07 -0.28
C SER A 18 2.23 -9.67 -0.95
N HIS A 19 1.56 -10.69 -1.44
CA HIS A 19 0.23 -10.65 -2.01
C HIS A 19 -0.83 -11.08 -0.97
N ASP A 20 -0.38 -11.61 0.16
CA ASP A 20 -1.22 -12.04 1.26
C ASP A 20 -1.66 -10.86 2.13
N LEU A 21 -2.68 -11.11 2.95
CA LEU A 21 -3.06 -10.17 3.99
C LEU A 21 -1.91 -10.02 4.99
N GLN A 22 -1.49 -8.78 5.23
CA GLN A 22 -0.43 -8.45 6.17
C GLN A 22 -1.02 -7.70 7.36
N VAL A 23 -0.55 -7.98 8.57
CA VAL A 23 -0.91 -7.25 9.79
C VAL A 23 0.37 -6.84 10.51
N TYR A 24 0.46 -5.56 10.85
CA TYR A 24 1.58 -4.95 11.55
C TYR A 24 1.05 -4.34 12.85
N GLU A 25 1.40 -4.93 13.99
CA GLU A 25 0.89 -4.53 15.31
C GLU A 25 1.89 -3.65 16.09
N TYR A 26 3.14 -3.61 15.65
CA TYR A 26 4.27 -3.00 16.37
C TYR A 26 4.60 -1.55 15.96
N LEU A 27 3.71 -0.90 15.20
CA LEU A 27 4.00 0.42 14.63
C LEU A 27 3.66 1.53 15.62
N ASN A 28 4.40 2.64 15.53
CA ASN A 28 4.18 3.84 16.34
C ASN A 28 4.19 3.55 17.85
N GLN A 29 5.18 2.76 18.30
CA GLN A 29 5.33 2.31 19.69
C GLN A 29 4.13 1.45 20.14
N ASP A 30 3.74 0.46 19.32
CA ASP A 30 2.60 -0.44 19.57
C ASP A 30 1.24 0.27 19.67
N ARG A 31 1.13 1.52 19.19
CA ARG A 31 -0.10 2.33 19.23
C ARG A 31 -0.90 2.29 17.94
N THR A 32 -0.39 1.64 16.89
CA THR A 32 -1.03 1.65 15.57
C THR A 32 -0.98 0.27 14.94
N LEU A 33 -2.16 -0.32 14.75
CA LEU A 33 -2.33 -1.52 13.95
C LEU A 33 -2.54 -1.13 12.49
N VAL A 34 -1.77 -1.72 11.58
CA VAL A 34 -1.95 -1.57 10.14
C VAL A 34 -2.19 -2.93 9.52
N SER A 35 -3.34 -3.10 8.87
CA SER A 35 -3.61 -4.25 8.02
C SER A 35 -3.61 -3.85 6.54
N TYR A 36 -3.12 -4.75 5.70
CA TYR A 36 -3.07 -4.55 4.25
C TYR A 36 -3.63 -5.78 3.55
N SER A 37 -4.39 -5.55 2.49
CA SER A 37 -4.85 -6.60 1.57
C SER A 37 -4.66 -6.15 0.14
N TYR A 38 -4.12 -7.03 -0.69
CA TYR A 38 -3.99 -6.80 -2.12
C TYR A 38 -5.27 -7.25 -2.84
N TYR A 39 -5.84 -6.34 -3.65
CA TYR A 39 -6.97 -6.62 -4.54
C TYR A 39 -6.73 -5.93 -5.88
N PRO A 40 -7.17 -6.52 -7.01
CA PRO A 40 -7.60 -7.90 -7.20
C PRO A 40 -6.46 -8.92 -7.08
N ARG A 41 -6.77 -10.16 -6.75
CA ARG A 41 -5.78 -11.26 -6.68
C ARG A 41 -5.50 -11.82 -8.08
N PHE A 42 -4.66 -11.13 -8.84
CA PHE A 42 -4.37 -11.51 -10.24
C PHE A 42 -3.66 -12.86 -10.39
N TRP A 43 -3.08 -13.40 -9.31
CA TRP A 43 -2.45 -14.73 -9.28
C TRP A 43 -3.44 -15.88 -9.06
N GLU A 44 -4.68 -15.60 -8.65
CA GLU A 44 -5.73 -16.61 -8.54
C GLU A 44 -6.47 -16.75 -9.88
N ASP A 45 -7.07 -17.92 -10.09
CA ASP A 45 -7.94 -18.16 -11.25
C ASP A 45 -9.18 -17.26 -11.19
N LYS A 46 -9.66 -16.85 -12.37
CA LYS A 46 -10.74 -15.86 -12.48
C LYS A 46 -11.99 -16.23 -11.66
N ASP A 47 -12.34 -17.51 -11.64
CA ASP A 47 -13.54 -18.00 -10.96
C ASP A 47 -13.34 -18.18 -9.44
N GLN A 48 -12.09 -18.15 -8.96
CA GLN A 48 -11.74 -18.23 -7.54
C GLN A 48 -11.48 -16.86 -6.91
N ARG A 49 -11.27 -15.82 -7.72
CA ARG A 49 -10.95 -14.48 -7.24
C ARG A 49 -12.07 -13.94 -6.36
N PRO A 50 -11.77 -13.47 -5.14
CA PRO A 50 -12.76 -12.81 -4.31
C PRO A 50 -13.24 -11.53 -4.99
N THR A 51 -14.53 -11.25 -4.83
CA THR A 51 -15.10 -9.93 -5.14
C THR A 51 -14.49 -8.87 -4.23
N PHE A 52 -14.55 -7.60 -4.65
CA PHE A 52 -14.12 -6.48 -3.81
C PHE A 52 -14.76 -6.49 -2.43
N ARG A 53 -16.07 -6.79 -2.35
CA ARG A 53 -16.79 -6.91 -1.07
C ARG A 53 -16.17 -7.98 -0.16
N GLN A 54 -15.90 -9.17 -0.70
CA GLN A 54 -15.32 -10.27 0.06
C GLN A 54 -13.91 -9.91 0.56
N SER A 55 -13.07 -9.28 -0.27
CA SER A 55 -11.75 -8.82 0.15
C SER A 55 -11.81 -7.75 1.24
N LEU A 56 -12.76 -6.81 1.14
CA LEU A 56 -12.94 -5.76 2.15
C LEU A 56 -13.42 -6.33 3.49
N LEU A 57 -14.39 -7.25 3.47
CA LEU A 57 -14.86 -7.94 4.68
C LEU A 57 -13.73 -8.75 5.34
N GLN A 58 -12.96 -9.50 4.54
CA GLN A 58 -11.82 -10.27 5.06
C GLN A 58 -10.79 -9.35 5.72
N LEU A 59 -10.50 -8.19 5.12
CA LEU A 59 -9.61 -7.20 5.72
C LEU A 59 -10.17 -6.72 7.07
N ILE A 60 -11.42 -6.23 7.09
CA ILE A 60 -12.07 -5.73 8.31
C ILE A 60 -12.07 -6.78 9.44
N HIS A 61 -12.46 -8.02 9.14
CA HIS A 61 -12.53 -9.10 10.13
C HIS A 61 -11.15 -9.44 10.70
N ARG A 62 -10.10 -9.40 9.87
CA ARG A 62 -8.71 -9.64 10.31
C ARG A 62 -8.10 -8.46 11.06
N SER A 63 -8.62 -7.25 10.87
CA SER A 63 -8.17 -6.04 11.56
C SER A 63 -8.86 -5.81 12.91
N ARG A 64 -9.81 -6.67 13.32
CA ARG A 64 -10.49 -6.51 14.61
C ARG A 64 -9.50 -6.69 15.78
N PRO A 65 -9.69 -5.96 16.89
CA PRO A 65 -10.82 -5.07 17.18
C PRO A 65 -10.74 -3.71 16.47
N LEU A 66 -11.89 -3.22 15.97
CA LEU A 66 -12.03 -1.90 15.35
C LEU A 66 -13.08 -1.09 16.10
N VAL A 67 -12.82 0.20 16.27
CA VAL A 67 -13.73 1.15 16.93
C VAL A 67 -14.43 1.99 15.88
N ASN A 68 -15.72 2.24 16.05
CA ASN A 68 -16.50 3.09 15.15
C ASN A 68 -16.20 4.59 15.39
N SER A 69 -15.04 5.04 14.94
CA SER A 69 -14.58 6.43 15.06
C SER A 69 -13.54 6.73 13.99
N GLU A 70 -13.15 8.00 13.87
CA GLU A 70 -12.09 8.45 12.96
C GLU A 70 -10.71 7.87 13.31
N GLN A 71 -10.56 7.16 14.44
CA GLN A 71 -9.35 6.39 14.77
C GLN A 71 -9.24 5.10 13.94
N THR A 72 -10.36 4.58 13.43
CA THR A 72 -10.35 3.51 12.42
C THR A 72 -10.29 4.15 11.05
N VAL A 73 -9.21 3.89 10.32
CA VAL A 73 -8.98 4.50 9.00
C VAL A 73 -8.91 3.45 7.90
N LEU A 74 -9.75 3.59 6.89
CA LEU A 74 -9.73 2.76 5.68
C LEU A 74 -9.13 3.54 4.52
N VAL A 75 -7.97 3.09 4.03
CA VAL A 75 -7.36 3.62 2.80
C VAL A 75 -7.64 2.67 1.65
N VAL A 76 -8.27 3.17 0.58
CA VAL A 76 -8.62 2.36 -0.61
C VAL A 76 -8.10 2.99 -1.89
N GLY A 77 -7.62 2.18 -2.83
CA GLY A 77 -7.25 2.63 -4.18
C GLY A 77 -5.77 2.95 -4.39
N GLY A 78 -5.48 3.91 -5.28
CA GLY A 78 -4.12 4.22 -5.76
C GLY A 78 -3.63 3.28 -6.87
N VAL A 79 -4.58 2.69 -7.60
CA VAL A 79 -4.39 1.58 -8.54
C VAL A 79 -5.47 1.65 -9.63
N GLN A 80 -5.26 0.93 -10.74
CA GLN A 80 -6.04 1.06 -11.97
C GLN A 80 -7.48 0.49 -11.94
N TRP A 81 -7.84 -0.33 -10.96
CA TRP A 81 -9.13 -1.06 -10.95
C TRP A 81 -10.27 -0.33 -10.26
N LEU A 82 -9.98 0.76 -9.54
CA LEU A 82 -10.97 1.47 -8.73
C LEU A 82 -12.06 2.08 -9.63
N LYS A 83 -13.31 2.09 -9.14
CA LYS A 83 -14.50 2.61 -9.84
C LYS A 83 -15.43 3.21 -8.79
N ALA A 84 -16.30 4.14 -9.20
CA ALA A 84 -17.28 4.75 -8.30
C ALA A 84 -18.16 3.71 -7.56
N ASP A 85 -18.54 2.62 -8.23
CA ASP A 85 -19.37 1.56 -7.65
C ASP A 85 -18.69 0.81 -6.49
N HIS A 86 -17.36 0.75 -6.49
CA HIS A 86 -16.60 0.21 -5.35
C HIS A 86 -16.76 1.09 -4.10
N LEU A 87 -16.91 2.41 -4.26
CA LEU A 87 -17.12 3.31 -3.12
C LEU A 87 -18.51 3.13 -2.49
N ARG A 88 -19.53 2.81 -3.30
CA ARG A 88 -20.83 2.36 -2.79
C ARG A 88 -20.67 1.08 -1.96
N THR A 89 -19.90 0.12 -2.46
CA THR A 89 -19.61 -1.14 -1.74
C THR A 89 -18.88 -0.88 -0.42
N VAL A 90 -17.92 0.07 -0.39
CA VAL A 90 -17.24 0.48 0.86
C VAL A 90 -18.28 0.95 1.88
N ARG A 91 -19.14 1.89 1.51
CA ARG A 91 -20.20 2.42 2.39
C ARG A 91 -21.07 1.30 2.96
N GLU A 92 -21.61 0.46 2.09
CA GLU A 92 -22.51 -0.62 2.51
C GLU A 92 -21.83 -1.64 3.43
N VAL A 93 -20.54 -1.92 3.24
CA VAL A 93 -19.79 -2.82 4.13
C VAL A 93 -19.53 -2.15 5.48
N LEU A 94 -19.09 -0.89 5.49
CA LEU A 94 -18.83 -0.17 6.73
C LEU A 94 -20.11 0.00 7.56
N ASP A 95 -21.24 0.33 6.93
CA ASP A 95 -22.53 0.44 7.60
C ASP A 95 -22.94 -0.90 8.25
N ARG A 96 -22.78 -2.03 7.53
CA ARG A 96 -23.10 -3.37 8.06
C ARG A 96 -22.17 -3.83 9.18
N GLU A 97 -20.89 -3.48 9.10
CA GLU A 97 -19.89 -3.82 10.11
C GLU A 97 -19.89 -2.85 11.30
N SER A 98 -20.84 -1.90 11.36
CA SER A 98 -20.95 -0.86 12.39
C SER A 98 -19.70 0.03 12.48
N LEU A 99 -19.16 0.41 11.33
CA LEU A 99 -17.96 1.24 11.14
C LEU A 99 -18.25 2.48 10.28
N SER A 100 -19.49 2.97 10.29
CA SER A 100 -19.93 4.12 9.48
C SER A 100 -19.21 5.44 9.81
N HIS A 101 -18.61 5.56 10.99
CA HIS A 101 -17.81 6.71 11.43
C HIS A 101 -16.30 6.51 11.23
N ALA A 102 -15.87 5.42 10.59
CA ALA A 102 -14.49 5.26 10.19
C ALA A 102 -14.09 6.32 9.16
N LEU A 103 -12.88 6.86 9.29
CA LEU A 103 -12.32 7.76 8.29
C LEU A 103 -11.99 6.95 7.03
N VAL A 104 -12.55 7.35 5.89
CA VAL A 104 -12.25 6.72 4.60
C VAL A 104 -11.43 7.68 3.75
N VAL A 105 -10.24 7.25 3.32
CA VAL A 105 -9.39 7.99 2.40
C VAL A 105 -9.26 7.23 1.09
N VAL A 106 -9.84 7.81 0.04
CA VAL A 106 -9.80 7.28 -1.33
C VAL A 106 -8.60 7.84 -2.06
N LYS A 107 -7.64 6.97 -2.38
CA LYS A 107 -6.65 7.26 -3.40
C LYS A 107 -7.27 6.96 -4.76
N SER A 108 -7.31 7.95 -5.63
CA SER A 108 -7.88 7.82 -6.97
C SER A 108 -7.07 6.87 -7.87
N LEU A 109 -7.20 6.96 -9.20
CA LEU A 109 -6.42 6.13 -10.11
C LEU A 109 -4.92 6.49 -10.04
N GLY A 110 -4.05 5.58 -10.51
CA GLY A 110 -2.61 5.83 -10.63
C GLY A 110 -2.16 5.69 -12.08
N MET A 111 -1.44 6.70 -12.60
CA MET A 111 -1.00 6.72 -14.00
C MET A 111 0.08 5.68 -14.31
N GLY A 112 0.79 5.18 -13.30
CA GLY A 112 1.91 4.26 -13.49
C GLY A 112 1.61 3.07 -14.39
N PHE A 113 0.45 2.43 -14.22
CA PHE A 113 0.07 1.28 -15.03
C PHE A 113 -0.22 1.58 -16.51
N HIS A 114 -0.16 2.86 -16.91
CA HIS A 114 -0.56 3.34 -18.23
C HIS A 114 0.55 4.13 -18.94
N LEU A 115 1.71 4.29 -18.30
CA LEU A 115 2.85 4.99 -18.89
C LEU A 115 3.46 4.18 -20.04
N PRO A 116 3.96 4.85 -21.09
CA PRO A 116 4.66 4.19 -22.18
C PRO A 116 5.97 3.60 -21.66
N VAL A 117 6.03 2.28 -21.61
CA VAL A 117 7.24 1.50 -21.32
C VAL A 117 7.39 0.48 -22.43
N ASP A 118 8.60 0.34 -22.95
CA ASP A 118 8.90 -0.60 -24.04
C ASP A 118 8.45 -2.02 -23.68
N GLY A 119 7.75 -2.67 -24.61
CA GLY A 119 7.19 -4.01 -24.41
C GLY A 119 5.91 -4.07 -23.55
N ILE A 120 5.40 -2.94 -23.07
CA ILE A 120 4.14 -2.86 -22.31
C ILE A 120 3.13 -2.02 -23.09
N ARG A 121 1.88 -2.51 -23.13
CA ARG A 121 0.78 -1.76 -23.72
C ARG A 121 0.63 -0.40 -23.02
N SER A 122 0.81 0.66 -23.78
CA SER A 122 0.51 2.03 -23.38
C SER A 122 -0.89 2.44 -23.81
N LEU A 123 -1.39 3.53 -23.24
CA LEU A 123 -2.67 4.10 -23.62
C LEU A 123 -2.50 5.21 -24.65
N SER A 124 -3.43 5.27 -25.61
CA SER A 124 -3.58 6.43 -26.50
C SER A 124 -4.06 7.66 -25.72
N LEU A 125 -3.88 8.85 -26.30
CA LEU A 125 -4.39 10.11 -25.72
C LEU A 125 -5.89 10.04 -25.40
N ARG A 126 -6.69 9.46 -26.29
CA ARG A 126 -8.14 9.29 -26.06
C ARG A 126 -8.42 8.41 -24.84
N GLN A 127 -7.70 7.30 -24.71
CA GLN A 127 -7.84 6.41 -23.55
C GLN A 127 -7.38 7.08 -22.24
N ILE A 128 -6.34 7.92 -22.29
CA ILE A 128 -5.92 8.74 -21.15
C ILE A 128 -7.01 9.73 -20.74
N GLN A 129 -7.64 10.40 -21.71
CA GLN A 129 -8.77 11.31 -21.45
C GLN A 129 -9.98 10.55 -20.86
N ASP A 130 -10.24 9.34 -21.34
CA ASP A 130 -11.30 8.48 -20.79
C ASP A 130 -10.99 8.08 -19.34
N LEU A 131 -9.73 7.73 -19.03
CA LEU A 131 -9.29 7.48 -17.64
C LEU A 131 -9.42 8.71 -16.76
N TYR A 132 -9.09 9.90 -17.28
CA TYR A 132 -9.25 11.14 -16.52
C TYR A 132 -10.73 11.38 -16.15
N ARG A 133 -11.67 11.13 -17.08
CA ARG A 133 -13.10 11.22 -16.76
C ARG A 133 -13.52 10.21 -15.69
N GLN A 134 -13.07 8.95 -15.81
CA GLN A 134 -13.31 7.94 -14.78
C GLN A 134 -12.72 8.34 -13.42
N ASN A 135 -11.56 8.99 -13.41
CA ASN A 135 -10.95 9.50 -12.19
C ASN A 135 -11.80 10.59 -11.52
N GLN A 136 -12.37 11.51 -12.32
CA GLN A 136 -13.29 12.53 -11.80
C GLN A 136 -14.56 11.92 -11.21
N ASP A 137 -15.09 10.85 -11.81
CA ASP A 137 -16.25 10.13 -11.28
C ASP A 137 -15.94 9.52 -9.90
N ILE A 138 -14.74 8.93 -9.73
CA ILE A 138 -14.28 8.37 -8.45
C ILE A 138 -14.17 9.47 -7.38
N ILE A 139 -13.54 10.60 -7.71
CA ILE A 139 -13.37 11.72 -6.78
C ILE A 139 -14.74 12.30 -6.38
N THR A 140 -15.66 12.42 -7.34
CA THR A 140 -17.02 12.92 -7.11
C THR A 140 -17.80 11.96 -6.21
N ALA A 141 -17.74 10.66 -6.48
CA ALA A 141 -18.39 9.63 -5.65
C ALA A 141 -17.79 9.59 -4.23
N ALA A 142 -16.47 9.75 -4.06
CA ALA A 142 -15.84 9.83 -2.75
C ALA A 142 -16.40 11.02 -1.94
N LYS A 143 -16.44 12.21 -2.54
CA LYS A 143 -17.00 13.42 -1.90
C LYS A 143 -18.48 13.26 -1.56
N HIS A 144 -19.27 12.65 -2.45
CA HIS A 144 -20.68 12.37 -2.20
C HIS A 144 -20.92 11.46 -0.99
N HIS A 145 -19.98 10.55 -0.70
CA HIS A 145 -20.01 9.69 0.48
C HIS A 145 -19.33 10.30 1.72
N GLY A 146 -18.86 11.55 1.65
CA GLY A 146 -18.15 12.21 2.76
C GLY A 146 -16.72 11.69 2.97
N TYR A 147 -16.13 11.04 1.97
CA TYR A 147 -14.77 10.50 2.06
C TYR A 147 -13.73 11.54 1.64
N GLU A 148 -12.54 11.46 2.27
CA GLU A 148 -11.38 12.20 1.80
C GLU A 148 -10.89 11.59 0.47
N ALA A 149 -10.47 12.45 -0.46
CA ALA A 149 -9.97 12.02 -1.76
C ALA A 149 -8.58 12.60 -2.05
N VAL A 150 -7.63 11.72 -2.38
CA VAL A 150 -6.31 12.10 -2.86
C VAL A 150 -6.26 11.81 -4.36
N ASP A 151 -6.16 12.86 -5.18
CA ASP A 151 -6.05 12.77 -6.65
C ASP A 151 -4.65 12.29 -7.08
N THR A 152 -4.37 11.03 -6.77
CA THR A 152 -3.17 10.32 -7.18
C THR A 152 -2.99 10.29 -8.68
N PHE A 153 -4.07 10.36 -9.48
CA PHE A 153 -3.96 10.32 -10.93
C PHE A 153 -3.28 11.59 -11.43
N SER A 154 -3.77 12.76 -11.04
CA SER A 154 -3.18 14.04 -11.45
C SER A 154 -1.74 14.18 -10.93
N ILE A 155 -1.46 13.76 -9.70
CA ILE A 155 -0.11 13.76 -9.13
C ILE A 155 0.85 12.89 -9.95
N THR A 156 0.45 11.65 -10.22
CA THR A 156 1.30 10.68 -10.92
C THR A 156 1.42 10.98 -12.40
N MET A 157 0.39 11.54 -13.03
CA MET A 157 0.44 12.03 -14.40
C MET A 157 1.40 13.21 -14.55
N GLY A 158 1.31 14.22 -13.69
CA GLY A 158 2.18 15.39 -13.75
C GLY A 158 3.65 15.09 -13.45
N ARG A 159 3.91 13.96 -12.76
CA ARG A 159 5.25 13.51 -12.36
C ARG A 159 5.67 12.20 -13.00
N PHE A 160 5.15 11.89 -14.19
CA PHE A 160 5.45 10.61 -14.86
C PHE A 160 6.95 10.36 -15.09
N ARG A 161 7.75 11.44 -15.22
CA ARG A 161 9.22 11.35 -15.38
C ARG A 161 9.96 11.02 -14.09
N ASP A 162 9.33 11.20 -12.93
CA ASP A 162 9.91 10.91 -11.62
C ASP A 162 9.74 9.44 -11.22
N PHE A 163 9.15 8.62 -12.09
CA PHE A 163 9.03 7.18 -11.90
C PHE A 163 10.41 6.53 -12.03
N LEU A 164 10.68 5.54 -11.18
CA LEU A 164 11.92 4.80 -11.28
C LEU A 164 11.89 3.94 -12.56
N GLN A 165 13.00 3.91 -13.29
CA GLN A 165 13.13 3.05 -14.46
C GLN A 165 13.06 1.58 -14.01
N GLY A 166 12.01 0.88 -14.43
CA GLY A 166 11.80 -0.53 -14.13
C GLY A 166 11.25 -1.25 -15.35
N ARG A 167 11.35 -2.59 -15.35
CA ARG A 167 10.74 -3.44 -16.40
C ARG A 167 9.20 -3.42 -16.39
N CYS A 168 8.57 -2.71 -15.44
CA CYS A 168 7.16 -2.41 -15.51
C CYS A 168 6.88 -0.95 -15.13
N ALA A 169 5.84 -0.39 -15.73
CA ALA A 169 5.47 1.03 -15.66
C ALA A 169 5.06 1.52 -14.26
N CYS A 170 5.01 0.62 -13.27
CA CYS A 170 4.41 0.86 -11.95
C CYS A 170 5.46 1.01 -10.84
N HIS A 171 6.74 1.12 -11.16
CA HIS A 171 7.80 1.20 -10.14
C HIS A 171 7.92 2.63 -9.60
N PHE A 172 7.03 2.98 -8.67
CA PHE A 172 7.05 4.29 -7.99
C PHE A 172 8.13 4.40 -6.92
N HIS A 173 8.68 3.27 -6.48
CA HIS A 173 9.66 3.22 -5.40
C HIS A 173 10.62 2.03 -5.52
N GLN A 174 11.75 2.15 -4.83
CA GLN A 174 12.74 1.12 -4.58
C GLN A 174 12.95 1.03 -3.08
N VAL A 175 13.18 -0.18 -2.58
CA VAL A 175 13.56 -0.39 -1.17
C VAL A 175 15.04 -0.77 -1.14
N GLU A 176 15.83 0.00 -0.43
CA GLU A 176 17.26 -0.23 -0.22
C GLU A 176 17.48 -0.80 1.19
N LYS A 177 18.45 -1.71 1.35
CA LYS A 177 18.87 -2.20 2.66
C LYS A 177 19.91 -1.22 3.19
N SER A 178 19.62 -0.57 4.30
CA SER A 178 20.58 0.25 5.03
C SER A 178 21.57 -0.70 5.71
N SER A 179 22.84 -0.67 5.28
CA SER A 179 23.92 -1.23 6.07
C SER A 179 24.03 -0.38 7.34
N GLY A 180 23.92 -0.99 8.52
CA GLY A 180 24.33 -0.34 9.77
C GLY A 180 25.79 0.12 9.68
N PRO A 181 26.29 0.92 10.64
CA PRO A 181 27.68 1.34 10.65
C PRO A 181 28.55 0.09 10.47
N SER A 182 29.26 0.05 9.36
CA SER A 182 30.18 -1.02 9.03
C SER A 182 31.30 -0.98 10.06
N ASP A 183 31.28 -1.91 11.01
CA ASP A 183 32.50 -2.25 11.74
C ASP A 183 33.51 -2.74 10.69
N PRO A 184 34.66 -2.07 10.53
CA PRO A 184 35.69 -2.58 9.67
C PRO A 184 36.30 -3.81 10.34
N ILE A 185 36.67 -4.81 9.53
CA ILE A 185 37.44 -6.02 9.86
C ILE A 185 36.57 -7.27 10.14
N ALA A 186 36.37 -8.08 9.10
CA ALA A 186 36.85 -9.46 9.10
C ALA A 186 36.76 -10.04 7.68
N ALA A 187 37.91 -10.20 7.06
CA ALA A 187 38.08 -10.96 5.84
C ALA A 187 37.90 -12.46 6.10
N SER A 188 37.48 -13.17 5.04
CA SER A 188 37.71 -14.59 4.79
C SER A 188 36.87 -15.59 5.60
N ARG A 189 35.94 -16.28 4.92
CA ARG A 189 36.15 -17.70 4.54
C ARG A 189 35.00 -18.29 3.72
N THR A 190 35.45 -19.06 2.74
CA THR A 190 34.84 -20.06 1.88
C THR A 190 33.73 -20.93 2.51
N THR A 191 32.72 -21.26 1.68
CA THR A 191 31.73 -22.33 1.83
C THR A 191 32.38 -23.73 1.87
N PRO A 192 31.71 -24.77 2.42
CA PRO A 192 30.81 -25.62 1.62
C PRO A 192 29.55 -26.16 2.36
N GLU A 193 28.67 -26.77 1.56
CA GLU A 193 27.33 -27.31 1.85
C GLU A 193 27.24 -28.51 2.81
N LEU A 194 26.05 -28.66 3.41
CA LEU A 194 25.13 -29.83 3.42
C LEU A 194 24.70 -30.37 4.82
N GLN A 195 23.38 -30.63 4.90
CA GLN A 195 22.64 -31.57 5.75
C GLN A 195 21.89 -31.09 7.02
N SER A 196 20.68 -31.63 7.06
CA SER A 196 19.56 -31.52 7.98
C SER A 196 19.83 -32.13 9.36
N ASP A 197 19.31 -31.50 10.41
CA ASP A 197 18.48 -32.20 11.39
C ASP A 197 17.66 -31.23 12.26
N ALA A 198 16.46 -31.69 12.60
CA ALA A 198 15.47 -30.95 13.36
C ALA A 198 15.78 -30.97 14.87
N GLN A 199 15.66 -29.83 15.55
CA GLN A 199 15.08 -29.71 16.92
C GLN A 199 15.06 -28.26 17.42
N HIS A 200 13.88 -27.86 17.92
CA HIS A 200 13.56 -26.69 18.76
C HIS A 200 13.86 -25.26 18.27
N PRO A 201 12.85 -24.39 18.04
CA PRO A 201 13.10 -22.96 18.04
C PRO A 201 13.15 -22.48 19.50
N GLU A 202 14.36 -22.43 20.06
CA GLU A 202 14.67 -21.42 21.06
C GLU A 202 14.32 -20.05 20.47
N LYS A 203 13.77 -19.16 21.30
CA LYS A 203 13.42 -17.78 20.93
C LYS A 203 14.65 -17.09 20.33
N GLU A 204 14.76 -17.11 19.01
CA GLU A 204 15.79 -16.37 18.28
C GLU A 204 15.62 -14.90 18.62
N ALA A 205 16.62 -14.38 19.34
CA ALA A 205 16.82 -12.96 19.50
C ALA A 205 16.82 -12.34 18.09
N TRP A 206 15.91 -11.39 17.87
CA TRP A 206 15.73 -10.73 16.58
C TRP A 206 17.10 -10.29 16.05
N PRO A 207 17.53 -10.75 14.86
CA PRO A 207 18.83 -10.37 14.34
C PRO A 207 18.83 -8.84 14.19
N ARG A 208 19.89 -8.17 14.69
CA ARG A 208 20.11 -6.71 14.62
C ARG A 208 19.48 -6.16 13.34
N ALA A 209 18.33 -5.50 13.50
CA ALA A 209 17.38 -5.30 12.42
C ALA A 209 18.06 -4.58 11.26
N SER A 210 18.16 -5.26 10.11
CA SER A 210 18.48 -4.57 8.87
C SER A 210 17.40 -3.53 8.64
N THR A 211 17.76 -2.25 8.69
CA THR A 211 16.82 -1.19 8.39
C THR A 211 16.70 -1.06 6.88
N TYR A 212 15.49 -0.87 6.39
CA TYR A 212 15.20 -0.64 4.99
C TYR A 212 14.81 0.83 4.80
N HIS A 213 15.10 1.37 3.62
CA HIS A 213 14.71 2.72 3.23
C HIS A 213 13.94 2.71 1.91
N VAL A 214 12.79 3.38 1.86
CA VAL A 214 11.97 3.48 0.66
C VAL A 214 12.29 4.78 -0.10
N ARG A 215 12.89 4.64 -1.29
CA ARG A 215 13.16 5.75 -2.22
C ARG A 215 12.11 5.83 -3.31
N GLY A 216 11.76 7.03 -3.74
CA GLY A 216 10.82 7.25 -4.83
C GLY A 216 10.10 8.60 -4.70
N PRO A 217 10.50 9.64 -5.45
CA PRO A 217 9.99 11.00 -5.25
C PRO A 217 8.47 11.11 -5.39
N VAL A 218 7.87 10.41 -6.36
CA VAL A 218 6.41 10.39 -6.55
C VAL A 218 5.72 9.73 -5.37
N ASN A 219 6.24 8.57 -4.94
CA ASN A 219 5.69 7.81 -3.83
C ASN A 219 5.77 8.58 -2.51
N GLN A 220 6.86 9.31 -2.28
CA GLN A 220 7.01 10.21 -1.15
C GLN A 220 5.90 11.28 -1.17
N VAL A 221 5.76 12.04 -2.26
CA VAL A 221 4.80 13.16 -2.33
C VAL A 221 3.36 12.73 -1.99
N TYR A 222 2.82 11.71 -2.66
CA TYR A 222 1.44 11.32 -2.37
C TYR A 222 1.30 10.60 -1.03
N SER A 223 2.36 10.00 -0.49
CA SER A 223 2.33 9.41 0.85
C SER A 223 2.34 10.47 1.94
N GLU A 224 3.06 11.59 1.77
CA GLU A 224 2.99 12.75 2.66
C GLU A 224 1.59 13.36 2.63
N ILE A 225 1.02 13.54 1.43
CA ILE A 225 -0.36 14.04 1.29
C ILE A 225 -1.31 13.09 2.00
N LEU A 226 -1.18 11.78 1.80
CA LEU A 226 -2.00 10.79 2.50
C LEU A 226 -1.86 10.92 4.02
N LEU A 227 -0.64 10.94 4.56
CA LEU A 227 -0.40 11.06 6.00
C LEU A 227 -1.06 12.33 6.58
N SER A 228 -1.04 13.44 5.83
CA SER A 228 -1.73 14.67 6.23
C SER A 228 -3.25 14.56 6.30
N ARG A 229 -3.83 13.53 5.67
CA ARG A 229 -5.27 13.20 5.70
C ARG A 229 -5.63 12.13 6.72
N LEU A 230 -4.66 11.32 7.18
CA LEU A 230 -4.89 10.30 8.20
C LEU A 230 -4.84 10.89 9.62
N CYS A 231 -4.02 11.91 9.83
CA CYS A 231 -3.87 12.55 11.13
C CYS A 231 -4.75 13.80 11.22
N PRO A 232 -5.62 13.94 12.24
CA PRO A 232 -6.28 15.19 12.53
C PRO A 232 -5.23 16.29 12.71
N ARG A 233 -5.50 17.50 12.19
CA ARG A 233 -4.74 18.67 12.62
C ARG A 233 -5.06 18.86 14.09
N ASN A 234 -4.08 18.70 14.99
CA ASN A 234 -4.22 19.18 16.35
C ASN A 234 -4.60 20.66 16.25
N THR A 235 -5.86 20.98 16.56
CA THR A 235 -6.35 22.35 16.76
C THR A 235 -5.88 22.84 18.12
#